data_AF-A0A6G8FMD7-F1
#
_entry.id   AF-A0A6G8FMD7-F1
#
_cell.length_a   1.000
_cell.length_b   1.000
_cell.length_c   1.000
_cell.angle_alpha   90.00
_cell.angle_beta   90.00
_cell.angle_gamma   90.00
#
_symmetry.space_group_name_H-M   'P 1'
#
loop_
_entity.id
_entity.type
_entity.pdbx_description
1 polymer ?
#
loop_
_entity_poly.entity_id
_entity_poly.type
_entity_poly.pdbx_seq_one_letter_code
_entity_poly.pdbx_strand_id
1 'polypeptide(L)'
;MQRAVVTGRRLVLDGDRKKAVRTLVDAGNALWERGAKVAAAYLYLDGLQLDPDPEMWTDVHSRLKQIDSPVFMHWTEFVDHLVSRDVESVARSVARIQFKRDGINAPQLAQRALDALGADVTDSPALRELQAIASGKTQAAPTNQVELTARELEVAELIASGLSNPRIAEALVVSTRTVESHVNRLMKKLGAQQRSDIRTYLLATGLWS
;
A
#
# COMPACT_ATOMS: atom_id res chain seq x y z
N MET A 1 20.45 -3.34 -4.34
CA MET A 1 19.04 -2.96 -4.65
C MET A 1 18.93 -2.16 -5.94
N GLN A 2 19.45 -0.92 -6.05
CA GLN A 2 19.28 -0.07 -7.24
C GLN A 2 19.70 -0.71 -8.59
N ARG A 3 20.82 -1.45 -8.63
CA ARG A 3 21.28 -2.13 -9.86
C ARG A 3 20.29 -3.19 -10.36
N ALA A 4 19.64 -3.94 -9.46
CA ALA A 4 18.67 -4.97 -9.83
C ALA A 4 17.39 -4.34 -10.40
N VAL A 5 16.91 -3.26 -9.79
CA VAL A 5 15.74 -2.51 -10.27
C VAL A 5 15.98 -1.90 -11.66
N VAL A 6 17.15 -1.28 -11.88
CA VAL A 6 17.53 -0.72 -13.18
C VAL A 6 17.63 -1.81 -14.25
N THR A 7 18.24 -2.96 -13.90
CA THR A 7 18.40 -4.09 -14.83
C THR A 7 17.05 -4.72 -15.18
N GLY A 8 16.17 -4.92 -14.18
CA GLY A 8 14.83 -5.43 -14.39
C GLY A 8 14.00 -4.53 -15.31
N ARG A 9 14.01 -3.21 -15.06
CA ARG A 9 13.30 -2.24 -15.93
C ARG A 9 13.81 -2.26 -17.36
N ARG A 10 15.13 -2.37 -17.57
CA ARG A 10 15.69 -2.49 -18.92
C ARG A 10 15.23 -3.76 -19.63
N LEU A 11 15.23 -4.89 -18.93
CA LEU A 11 14.77 -6.17 -19.48
C LEU A 11 13.30 -6.14 -19.89
N VAL A 12 12.46 -5.41 -19.16
CA VAL A 12 11.05 -5.18 -19.57
C VAL A 12 10.96 -4.37 -20.86
N LEU A 13 11.76 -3.31 -21.01
CA LEU A 13 11.84 -2.54 -22.25
C LEU A 13 12.36 -3.37 -23.42
N ASP A 14 13.28 -4.29 -23.16
CA ASP A 14 13.83 -5.25 -24.12
C ASP A 14 12.85 -6.42 -24.42
N GLY A 15 11.66 -6.44 -23.80
CA GLY A 15 10.61 -7.44 -24.01
C GLY A 15 10.75 -8.75 -23.21
N ASP A 16 11.81 -8.91 -22.42
CA ASP A 16 12.10 -10.12 -21.64
C ASP A 16 11.61 -10.01 -20.19
N ARG A 17 10.28 -9.92 -20.03
CA ARG A 17 9.63 -9.78 -18.71
C ARG A 17 9.99 -10.94 -17.76
N LYS A 18 10.02 -12.18 -18.26
CA LYS A 18 10.38 -13.35 -17.44
C LYS A 18 11.79 -13.27 -16.87
N LYS A 19 12.76 -12.75 -17.62
CA LYS A 19 14.12 -12.53 -17.11
C LYS A 19 14.19 -11.34 -16.16
N ALA A 20 13.38 -10.29 -16.40
CA ALA A 20 13.27 -9.16 -15.49
C ALA A 20 12.80 -9.60 -14.10
N VAL A 21 11.74 -10.41 -14.03
CA VAL A 21 11.19 -10.89 -12.75
C VAL A 21 12.18 -11.79 -12.03
N ARG A 22 12.78 -12.78 -12.72
CA ARG A 22 13.83 -13.63 -12.13
C ARG A 22 14.97 -12.81 -11.53
N THR A 23 15.46 -11.80 -12.26
CA THR A 23 16.53 -10.92 -11.78
C THR A 23 16.16 -10.19 -10.49
N LEU A 24 14.92 -9.73 -10.37
CA LEU A 24 14.44 -9.04 -9.17
C LEU A 24 14.26 -10.00 -7.99
N VAL A 25 13.71 -11.19 -8.25
CA VAL A 25 13.46 -12.21 -7.24
C VAL A 25 14.77 -12.80 -6.71
N ASP A 26 15.75 -13.10 -7.56
CA ASP A 26 17.07 -13.56 -7.14
C ASP A 26 17.78 -12.54 -6.26
N ALA A 27 17.67 -11.25 -6.61
CA ALA A 27 18.18 -10.17 -5.78
C ALA A 27 17.42 -10.04 -4.45
N GLY A 28 16.11 -10.28 -4.46
CA GLY A 28 15.28 -10.36 -3.25
C GLY A 28 15.70 -11.51 -2.34
N ASN A 29 15.91 -12.70 -2.90
CA ASN A 29 16.38 -13.89 -2.19
C ASN A 29 17.71 -13.62 -1.47
N ALA A 30 18.68 -13.05 -2.19
CA ALA A 30 19.98 -12.71 -1.62
C ALA A 30 19.90 -11.67 -0.47
N LEU A 31 18.94 -10.74 -0.52
CA LEU A 31 18.68 -9.80 0.58
C LEU A 31 17.97 -10.47 1.76
N TRP A 32 17.04 -11.38 1.47
CA TRP A 32 16.29 -12.13 2.48
C TRP A 32 17.20 -12.99 3.34
N GLU A 33 18.12 -13.74 2.72
CA GLU A 33 19.12 -14.57 3.41
C GLU A 33 20.03 -13.75 4.33
N ARG A 34 20.27 -12.48 3.99
CA ARG A 34 21.08 -11.54 4.78
C ARG A 34 20.27 -10.81 5.86
N GLY A 35 18.99 -11.15 6.04
CA GLY A 35 18.10 -10.54 7.03
C GLY A 35 17.47 -9.21 6.61
N ALA A 36 17.74 -8.70 5.39
CA ALA A 36 17.17 -7.46 4.87
C ALA A 36 15.75 -7.65 4.30
N LYS A 37 14.83 -8.19 5.13
CA LYS A 37 13.50 -8.67 4.72
C LYS A 37 12.62 -7.61 4.05
N VAL A 38 12.63 -6.38 4.55
CA VAL A 38 11.85 -5.25 3.98
C VAL A 38 12.34 -4.92 2.58
N ALA A 39 13.66 -4.82 2.37
CA ALA A 39 14.23 -4.54 1.07
C ALA A 39 14.01 -5.69 0.06
N ALA A 40 14.05 -6.93 0.54
CA ALA A 40 13.68 -8.09 -0.26
C ALA A 40 12.20 -8.06 -0.69
N ALA A 41 11.29 -7.71 0.23
CA ALA A 41 9.87 -7.58 -0.05
C ALA A 41 9.57 -6.61 -1.19
N TYR A 42 10.21 -5.44 -1.20
CA TYR A 42 10.09 -4.49 -2.31
C TYR A 42 10.52 -5.08 -3.65
N LEU A 43 11.62 -5.85 -3.70
CA LEU A 43 12.08 -6.46 -4.94
C LEU A 43 11.15 -7.56 -5.45
N TYR A 44 10.59 -8.38 -4.55
CA TYR A 44 9.61 -9.38 -4.94
C TYR A 44 8.35 -8.74 -5.51
N LEU A 45 7.81 -7.73 -4.82
CA LEU A 45 6.58 -7.03 -5.21
C LEU A 45 6.77 -6.23 -6.50
N ASP A 46 7.95 -5.65 -6.74
CA ASP A 46 8.27 -5.02 -8.02
C ASP A 46 8.33 -6.06 -9.15
N GLY A 47 8.89 -7.24 -8.90
CA GLY A 47 8.95 -8.31 -9.91
C GLY A 47 7.57 -8.84 -10.31
N LEU A 48 6.73 -9.16 -9.33
CA LEU A 48 5.39 -9.73 -9.55
C LEU A 48 4.41 -8.74 -10.20
N GLN A 49 4.67 -7.44 -10.11
CA GLN A 49 3.93 -6.44 -10.89
C GLN A 49 4.27 -6.45 -12.38
N LEU A 50 5.44 -6.98 -12.78
CA LEU A 50 5.85 -7.04 -14.18
C LEU A 50 5.31 -8.29 -14.88
N ASP A 51 5.29 -9.41 -14.14
CA ASP A 51 4.77 -10.70 -14.58
C ASP A 51 4.25 -11.47 -13.34
N PRO A 52 2.92 -11.48 -13.09
CA PRO A 52 2.33 -12.10 -11.90
C PRO A 52 2.27 -13.63 -12.04
N ASP A 53 3.43 -14.26 -11.87
CA ASP A 53 3.57 -15.71 -11.91
C ASP A 53 3.00 -16.37 -10.63
N PRO A 54 2.01 -17.30 -10.73
CA PRO A 54 1.36 -17.89 -9.56
C PRO A 54 2.28 -18.76 -8.69
N GLU A 55 3.24 -19.47 -9.31
CA GLU A 55 4.15 -20.37 -8.60
C GLU A 55 5.13 -19.54 -7.76
N MET A 56 5.70 -18.50 -8.37
CA MET A 56 6.59 -17.56 -7.71
C MET A 56 5.88 -16.74 -6.64
N TRP A 57 4.61 -16.36 -6.87
CA TRP A 57 3.80 -15.70 -5.85
C TRP A 57 3.61 -16.57 -4.61
N THR A 58 3.37 -17.87 -4.79
CA THR A 58 3.18 -18.80 -3.66
C THR A 58 4.39 -18.81 -2.72
N ASP A 59 5.60 -18.90 -3.26
CA ASP A 59 6.85 -18.86 -2.46
C ASP A 59 7.04 -17.50 -1.79
N VAL A 60 6.93 -16.40 -2.54
CA VAL A 60 7.09 -15.03 -2.02
C VAL A 60 6.06 -14.71 -0.94
N HIS A 61 4.78 -15.03 -1.16
CA HIS A 61 3.69 -14.71 -0.25
C HIS A 61 3.89 -15.37 1.12
N SER A 62 4.39 -16.61 1.15
CA SER A 62 4.73 -17.31 2.40
C SER A 62 5.79 -16.55 3.23
N ARG A 63 6.74 -15.90 2.56
CA ARG A 63 7.81 -15.11 3.17
C ARG A 63 7.26 -13.76 3.65
N LEU A 64 6.48 -13.08 2.82
CA LEU A 64 5.92 -11.76 3.15
C LEU A 64 5.03 -11.79 4.40
N LYS A 65 4.32 -12.90 4.65
CA LYS A 65 3.55 -13.13 5.90
C LYS A 65 4.39 -13.05 7.18
N GLN A 66 5.71 -13.19 7.08
CA GLN A 66 6.63 -13.06 8.22
C GLN A 66 6.99 -11.60 8.53
N ILE A 67 6.54 -10.64 7.71
CA ILE A 67 6.76 -9.21 7.92
C ILE A 67 5.48 -8.62 8.50
N ASP A 68 5.51 -8.29 9.80
CA ASP A 68 4.39 -7.64 10.47
C ASP A 68 4.34 -6.15 10.10
N SER A 69 3.74 -5.85 8.94
CA SER A 69 3.63 -4.48 8.42
C SER A 69 2.32 -4.29 7.64
N PRO A 70 1.48 -3.31 8.05
CA PRO A 70 0.25 -2.95 7.32
C PRO A 70 0.49 -2.51 5.88
N VAL A 71 1.68 -1.97 5.56
CA VAL A 71 2.04 -1.55 4.19
C VAL A 71 2.11 -2.74 3.25
N PHE A 72 2.72 -3.83 3.70
CA PHE A 72 2.84 -5.03 2.87
C PHE A 72 1.52 -5.80 2.76
N MET A 73 0.64 -5.73 3.77
CA MET A 73 -0.69 -6.37 3.73
C MET A 73 -1.53 -5.93 2.53
N HIS A 74 -1.66 -4.63 2.30
CA HIS A 74 -2.44 -4.11 1.16
C HIS A 74 -1.80 -4.45 -0.18
N TRP A 75 -0.46 -4.50 -0.22
CA TRP A 75 0.27 -4.84 -1.44
C TRP A 75 0.17 -6.34 -1.76
N THR A 76 0.20 -7.19 -0.74
CA THR A 76 0.01 -8.64 -0.91
C THR A 76 -1.41 -8.95 -1.38
N GLU A 77 -2.43 -8.27 -0.85
CA GLU A 77 -3.81 -8.40 -1.33
C GLU A 77 -3.94 -7.98 -2.81
N PHE A 78 -3.31 -6.86 -3.21
CA PHE A 78 -3.29 -6.46 -4.61
C PHE A 78 -2.66 -7.53 -5.51
N VAL A 79 -1.52 -8.10 -5.11
CA VAL A 79 -0.85 -9.15 -5.90
C VAL A 79 -1.66 -10.45 -5.91
N ASP A 80 -2.32 -10.84 -4.80
CA ASP A 80 -3.26 -11.96 -4.77
C ASP A 80 -4.35 -11.80 -5.84
N HIS A 81 -4.97 -10.62 -5.91
CA HIS A 81 -6.00 -10.34 -6.92
C HIS A 81 -5.47 -10.31 -8.34
N LEU A 82 -4.22 -9.84 -8.53
CA LEU A 82 -3.58 -9.82 -9.83
C LEU A 82 -3.26 -11.23 -10.34
N VAL A 83 -2.75 -12.09 -9.46
CA VAL A 83 -2.45 -13.50 -9.74
C VAL A 83 -3.74 -14.30 -9.98
N SER A 84 -4.80 -14.04 -9.20
CA SER A 84 -6.11 -14.67 -9.43
C SER A 84 -6.86 -14.12 -10.65
N ARG A 85 -6.34 -13.05 -11.27
CA ARG A 85 -6.94 -12.32 -12.40
C ARG A 85 -8.35 -11.80 -12.08
N ASP A 86 -8.62 -11.50 -10.81
CA ASP A 86 -9.87 -10.90 -10.36
C ASP A 86 -9.86 -9.38 -10.61
N VAL A 87 -10.31 -9.00 -11.80
CA VAL A 87 -10.30 -7.60 -12.28
C VAL A 87 -11.04 -6.66 -11.35
N GLU A 88 -12.14 -7.10 -10.74
CA GLU A 88 -12.96 -6.27 -9.85
C GLU A 88 -12.23 -5.99 -8.54
N SER A 89 -11.59 -7.01 -7.96
CA SER A 89 -10.78 -6.83 -6.75
C SER A 89 -9.50 -6.04 -7.04
N VAL A 90 -8.87 -6.23 -8.20
CA VAL A 90 -7.73 -5.41 -8.65
C VAL A 90 -8.12 -3.94 -8.76
N ALA A 91 -9.23 -3.63 -9.43
CA ALA A 91 -9.73 -2.25 -9.56
C ALA A 91 -9.98 -1.60 -8.20
N ARG A 92 -10.65 -2.31 -7.29
CA ARG A 92 -10.89 -1.86 -5.92
C ARG A 92 -9.60 -1.61 -5.14
N SER A 93 -8.60 -2.49 -5.27
CA SER A 93 -7.30 -2.31 -4.62
C SER A 93 -6.57 -1.08 -5.15
N VAL A 94 -6.54 -0.89 -6.47
CA VAL A 94 -5.95 0.31 -7.09
C VAL A 94 -6.66 1.59 -6.66
N ALA A 95 -7.99 1.58 -6.56
CA ALA A 95 -8.76 2.73 -6.11
C ALA A 95 -8.55 3.07 -4.62
N ARG A 96 -8.23 2.07 -3.78
CA ARG A 96 -7.95 2.24 -2.35
C ARG A 96 -6.51 2.68 -2.05
N ILE A 97 -5.61 2.56 -3.01
CA ILE A 97 -4.18 2.86 -2.88
C ILE A 97 -3.97 4.39 -2.80
N GLN A 98 -3.85 4.90 -1.57
CA GLN A 98 -3.55 6.30 -1.25
C GLN A 98 -2.03 6.61 -1.26
N PHE A 99 -1.27 5.97 -2.15
CA PHE A 99 0.19 6.08 -2.17
C PHE A 99 0.65 7.35 -2.91
N LYS A 100 0.54 8.51 -2.25
CA LYS A 100 1.17 9.75 -2.75
C LYS A 100 2.68 9.82 -2.48
N ARG A 101 3.26 8.92 -1.66
CA ARG A 101 4.64 9.11 -1.16
C ARG A 101 5.67 7.99 -1.41
N ASP A 102 5.27 6.79 -1.83
CA ASP A 102 6.22 5.67 -2.05
C ASP A 102 6.67 5.48 -3.51
N GLY A 103 6.38 6.46 -4.39
CA GLY A 103 6.80 6.40 -5.80
C GLY A 103 5.98 5.43 -6.67
N ILE A 104 4.89 4.88 -6.15
CA ILE A 104 3.87 4.14 -6.91
C ILE A 104 2.56 4.92 -6.78
N ASN A 105 2.17 5.63 -7.83
CA ASN A 105 0.90 6.34 -7.87
C ASN A 105 -0.19 5.44 -8.49
N ALA A 106 -1.45 5.72 -8.16
CA ALA A 106 -2.59 4.94 -8.64
C ALA A 106 -2.62 4.81 -10.18
N PRO A 107 -2.31 5.85 -11.00
CA PRO A 107 -2.23 5.71 -12.45
C PRO A 107 -1.19 4.69 -12.92
N GLN A 108 0.03 4.73 -12.36
CA GLN A 108 1.10 3.78 -12.72
C GLN A 108 0.74 2.36 -12.30
N LEU A 109 0.12 2.19 -11.14
CA LEU A 109 -0.29 0.87 -10.69
C LEU A 109 -1.45 0.32 -11.52
N ALA A 110 -2.41 1.17 -11.88
CA ALA A 110 -3.48 0.80 -12.81
C ALA A 110 -2.92 0.37 -14.17
N GLN A 111 -1.95 1.12 -14.71
CA GLN A 111 -1.29 0.76 -15.96
C GLN A 111 -0.58 -0.59 -15.86
N ARG A 112 0.17 -0.84 -14.77
CA ARG A 112 0.83 -2.13 -14.54
C ARG A 112 -0.17 -3.28 -14.43
N ALA A 113 -1.29 -3.06 -13.73
CA ALA A 113 -2.35 -4.05 -13.63
C ALA A 113 -2.93 -4.39 -15.02
N LEU A 114 -3.18 -3.40 -15.86
CA LEU A 114 -3.65 -3.60 -17.24
C LEU A 114 -2.61 -4.38 -18.07
N ASP A 115 -1.34 -4.02 -17.97
CA ASP A 115 -0.25 -4.67 -18.70
C ASP A 115 -0.06 -6.15 -18.28
N ALA A 116 -0.35 -6.48 -17.02
CA ALA A 116 -0.23 -7.82 -16.46
C ALA A 116 -1.49 -8.68 -16.73
N LEU A 117 -2.67 -8.05 -16.69
CA LEU A 117 -3.93 -8.67 -17.07
C LEU A 117 -3.95 -9.02 -18.56
N GLY A 118 -3.38 -8.16 -19.43
CA GLY A 118 -3.26 -8.43 -20.86
C GLY A 118 -4.57 -8.25 -21.64
N ALA A 119 -4.51 -8.48 -22.96
CA ALA A 119 -5.60 -8.16 -23.89
C ALA A 119 -6.80 -9.14 -23.82
N ASP A 120 -6.62 -10.32 -23.23
CA ASP A 120 -7.64 -11.39 -23.20
C ASP A 120 -8.68 -11.20 -22.08
N VAL A 121 -8.61 -10.10 -21.32
CA VAL A 121 -9.58 -9.80 -20.27
C VAL A 121 -10.87 -9.25 -20.85
N THR A 122 -12.00 -9.87 -20.48
CA THR A 122 -13.34 -9.43 -20.87
C THR A 122 -13.61 -7.99 -20.43
N ASP A 123 -14.21 -7.20 -21.33
CA ASP A 123 -14.64 -5.84 -20.99
C ASP A 123 -15.63 -5.86 -19.83
N SER A 124 -15.39 -4.98 -18.86
CA SER A 124 -16.17 -4.87 -17.63
C SER A 124 -16.11 -3.45 -17.08
N PRO A 125 -17.06 -3.03 -16.22
CA PRO A 125 -16.97 -1.75 -15.54
C PRO A 125 -15.65 -1.55 -14.77
N ALA A 126 -15.15 -2.61 -14.12
CA ALA A 126 -13.89 -2.60 -13.38
C ALA A 126 -12.67 -2.40 -14.31
N LEU A 127 -12.66 -3.05 -15.49
CA LEU A 127 -11.61 -2.85 -16.48
C LEU A 127 -11.59 -1.40 -16.98
N ARG A 128 -12.77 -0.82 -17.25
CA ARG A 128 -12.91 0.59 -17.67
C ARG A 128 -12.49 1.56 -16.58
N GLU A 129 -12.79 1.26 -15.32
CA GLU A 129 -12.32 2.05 -14.18
C GLU A 129 -10.79 2.04 -14.09
N LEU A 130 -10.15 0.86 -14.19
CA LEU A 130 -8.69 0.75 -14.24
C LEU A 130 -8.09 1.56 -15.38
N GLN A 131 -8.67 1.48 -16.59
CA GLN A 131 -8.24 2.29 -17.75
C GLN A 131 -8.39 3.79 -17.50
N ALA A 132 -9.47 4.22 -16.84
CA ALA A 132 -9.72 5.62 -16.53
C ALA A 132 -8.75 6.15 -15.45
N ILE A 133 -8.43 5.35 -14.43
CA ILE A 133 -7.41 5.65 -13.42
C ILE A 133 -6.02 5.73 -14.07
N ALA A 134 -5.66 4.76 -14.92
CA ALA A 134 -4.38 4.74 -15.65
C ALA A 134 -4.21 5.97 -16.55
N SER A 135 -5.28 6.40 -17.20
CA SER A 135 -5.31 7.59 -18.06
C SER A 135 -5.30 8.92 -17.28
N GLY A 136 -5.38 8.89 -15.95
CA GLY A 136 -5.53 10.08 -15.11
C GLY A 136 -6.86 10.83 -15.34
N LYS A 137 -7.83 10.21 -16.02
CA LYS A 137 -9.15 10.78 -16.33
C LYS A 137 -10.10 10.71 -15.13
N THR A 138 -9.81 9.82 -14.19
CA THR A 138 -10.47 9.76 -12.88
C THR A 138 -9.64 10.58 -11.91
N GLN A 139 -10.13 11.74 -11.45
CA GLN A 139 -9.75 12.23 -10.12
C GLN A 139 -10.06 11.07 -9.17
N ALA A 140 -9.05 10.55 -8.47
CA ALA A 140 -9.20 9.47 -7.49
C ALA A 140 -10.55 9.63 -6.79
N ALA A 141 -11.40 8.59 -6.84
CA ALA A 141 -12.73 8.62 -6.25
C ALA A 141 -12.66 9.30 -4.88
N PRO A 142 -13.64 10.15 -4.50
CA PRO A 142 -13.60 10.92 -3.28
C PRO A 142 -13.17 10.00 -2.15
N THR A 143 -11.99 10.30 -1.60
CA THR A 143 -11.41 9.59 -0.50
C THR A 143 -12.50 9.41 0.56
N ASN A 144 -12.74 8.18 1.02
CA ASN A 144 -13.27 7.98 2.37
C ASN A 144 -12.21 8.40 3.41
N GLN A 145 -11.56 9.56 3.20
CA GLN A 145 -10.89 10.29 4.25
C GLN A 145 -12.02 10.71 5.16
N VAL A 146 -12.02 10.13 6.34
CA VAL A 146 -12.85 10.61 7.42
C VAL A 146 -12.33 12.01 7.71
N GLU A 147 -13.09 13.04 7.36
CA GLU A 147 -12.70 14.42 7.64
C GLU A 147 -12.56 14.59 9.17
N LEU A 148 -11.33 14.74 9.63
CA LEU A 148 -11.05 15.05 11.02
C LEU A 148 -11.28 16.54 11.25
N THR A 149 -12.00 16.86 12.33
CA THR A 149 -12.05 18.25 12.80
C THR A 149 -10.65 18.68 13.25
N ALA A 150 -10.39 19.99 13.29
CA ALA A 150 -9.10 20.52 13.74
C ALA A 150 -8.65 19.93 15.09
N ARG A 151 -9.58 19.78 16.03
CA ARG A 151 -9.28 19.22 17.36
C ARG A 151 -9.04 17.72 17.34
N GLU A 152 -9.71 16.97 16.47
CA GLU A 152 -9.47 15.54 16.29
C GLU A 152 -8.09 15.29 15.66
N LEU A 153 -7.72 16.10 14.66
CA LEU A 153 -6.40 16.03 14.03
C LEU A 153 -5.29 16.31 15.04
N GLU A 154 -5.41 17.40 15.82
CA GLU A 154 -4.44 17.79 16.85
C GLU A 154 -4.25 16.68 17.90
N VAL A 155 -5.34 16.05 18.37
CA VAL A 155 -5.26 14.88 19.27
C VAL A 155 -4.60 13.68 18.58
N ALA A 156 -4.92 13.43 17.32
CA ALA A 156 -4.35 12.32 16.55
C ALA A 156 -2.83 12.47 16.36
N GLU A 157 -2.35 13.67 16.04
CA GLU A 157 -0.92 13.99 15.87
C GLU A 157 -0.13 13.81 17.16
N LEU A 158 -0.68 14.23 18.31
CA LEU A 158 -0.04 14.03 19.61
C LEU A 158 0.01 12.54 19.99
N ILE A 159 -1.01 11.76 19.65
CA ILE A 159 -0.99 10.29 19.82
C ILE A 159 0.10 9.68 18.94
N ALA A 160 0.17 10.08 17.67
CA ALA A 160 1.15 9.57 16.72
C ALA A 160 2.60 9.90 17.15
N SER A 161 2.78 11.04 17.81
CA SER A 161 4.03 11.47 18.47
C SER A 161 4.36 10.71 19.76
N GLY A 162 3.51 9.76 20.17
CA GLY A 162 3.76 8.87 21.31
C GLY A 162 3.30 9.41 22.67
N LEU A 163 2.53 10.50 22.71
CA LEU A 163 2.08 11.06 23.99
C LEU A 163 0.94 10.21 24.62
N SER A 164 0.97 10.11 25.94
CA SER A 164 -0.10 9.53 26.76
C SER A 164 -1.24 10.53 26.98
N ASN A 165 -2.44 10.06 27.33
CA ASN A 165 -3.59 10.95 27.58
C ASN A 165 -3.31 12.07 28.59
N PRO A 166 -2.59 11.85 29.72
CA PRO A 166 -2.21 12.93 30.64
C PRO A 166 -1.30 13.98 29.99
N ARG A 167 -0.32 13.56 29.18
CA ARG A 167 0.59 14.49 28.47
C ARG A 167 -0.13 15.28 27.38
N ILE A 168 -1.08 14.65 26.69
CA ILE A 168 -1.96 15.34 25.74
C ILE A 168 -2.85 16.36 26.48
N ALA A 169 -3.37 15.99 27.66
CA ALA A 169 -4.20 16.88 28.46
C ALA A 169 -3.43 18.13 28.93
N GLU A 170 -2.16 17.94 29.34
CA GLU A 170 -1.22 19.03 29.64
C GLU A 170 -0.98 19.93 28.42
N ALA A 171 -0.61 19.33 27.28
CA ALA A 171 -0.29 20.07 26.05
C ALA A 171 -1.48 20.88 25.53
N LEU A 172 -2.69 20.36 25.70
CA LEU A 172 -3.91 20.94 25.17
C LEU A 172 -4.72 21.74 26.21
N VAL A 173 -4.22 21.86 27.44
CA VAL A 173 -4.82 22.57 28.58
C VAL A 173 -6.29 22.14 28.82
N VAL A 174 -6.51 20.83 28.94
CA VAL A 174 -7.82 20.21 29.22
C VAL A 174 -7.70 19.08 30.26
N SER A 175 -8.81 18.49 30.67
CA SER A 175 -8.78 17.32 31.56
C SER A 175 -8.40 16.03 30.81
N THR A 176 -7.75 15.07 31.49
CA THR A 176 -7.46 13.73 30.94
C THR A 176 -8.74 13.03 30.45
N ARG A 177 -9.86 13.21 31.16
CA ARG A 177 -11.16 12.65 30.76
C ARG A 177 -11.69 13.24 29.46
N THR A 178 -11.42 14.52 29.20
CA THR A 178 -11.74 15.17 27.93
C THR A 178 -10.94 14.53 26.79
N VAL A 179 -9.64 14.29 26.99
CA VAL A 179 -8.78 13.60 26.01
C VAL A 179 -9.27 12.17 25.75
N GLU A 180 -9.61 11.40 26.77
CA GLU A 180 -10.17 10.04 26.60
C GLU A 180 -11.43 10.04 25.73
N SER A 181 -12.31 11.02 25.91
CA SER A 181 -13.51 11.19 25.08
C SER A 181 -13.15 11.48 23.63
N HIS A 182 -12.19 12.38 23.38
CA HIS A 182 -11.70 12.66 22.04
C HIS A 182 -11.06 11.42 21.38
N VAL A 183 -10.21 10.68 22.09
CA VAL A 183 -9.58 9.45 21.60
C VAL A 183 -10.62 8.40 21.24
N ASN A 184 -11.62 8.17 22.09
CA ASN A 184 -12.68 7.18 21.82
C ASN A 184 -13.53 7.55 20.61
N ARG A 185 -13.87 8.84 20.45
CA ARG A 185 -14.60 9.33 19.27
C ARG A 185 -13.75 9.18 18.02
N LEU A 186 -12.48 9.59 18.09
CA LEU A 186 -11.52 9.47 17.00
C LEU A 186 -11.35 8.01 16.57
N MET A 187 -11.13 7.07 17.50
CA MET A 187 -11.00 5.65 17.19
C MET A 187 -12.25 5.09 16.51
N LYS A 188 -13.44 5.42 17.01
CA LYS A 188 -14.71 5.01 16.36
C LYS A 188 -14.85 5.61 14.97
N LYS A 189 -14.53 6.90 14.82
CA LYS A 189 -14.62 7.63 13.55
C LYS A 189 -13.67 7.04 12.50
N LEU A 190 -12.49 6.60 12.92
CA LEU A 190 -11.45 5.99 12.08
C LEU A 190 -11.61 4.47 11.89
N GLY A 191 -12.54 3.82 12.61
CA GLY A 191 -12.63 2.36 12.64
C GLY A 191 -11.43 1.66 13.32
N ALA A 192 -10.62 2.41 14.08
CA ALA A 192 -9.43 1.91 14.76
C ALA A 192 -9.81 0.99 15.93
N GLN A 193 -9.17 -0.18 16.00
CA GLN A 193 -9.36 -1.14 17.09
C GLN A 193 -8.37 -0.88 18.23
N GLN A 194 -7.18 -0.38 17.90
CA GLN A 194 -6.10 -0.08 18.83
C GLN A 194 -5.65 1.37 18.70
N ARG A 195 -5.12 1.94 19.79
CA ARG A 195 -4.62 3.32 19.79
C ARG A 195 -3.51 3.53 18.76
N SER A 196 -2.65 2.52 18.56
CA SER A 196 -1.59 2.52 17.56
C SER A 196 -2.12 2.65 16.13
N ASP A 197 -3.35 2.20 15.86
CA ASP A 197 -3.96 2.27 14.54
C ASP A 197 -4.20 3.73 14.11
N ILE A 198 -4.33 4.67 15.05
CA ILE A 198 -4.42 6.11 14.76
C ILE A 198 -3.14 6.59 14.07
N ARG A 199 -1.98 6.18 14.58
CA ARG A 199 -0.69 6.51 13.96
C ARG A 199 -0.59 5.88 12.56
N THR A 200 -1.00 4.63 12.43
CA THR A 200 -1.07 3.93 11.14
C THR A 200 -1.98 4.68 10.16
N TYR A 201 -3.14 5.16 10.61
CA TYR A 201 -4.08 5.93 9.80
C TYR A 201 -3.49 7.25 9.32
N LEU A 202 -2.87 8.04 10.21
CA LEU A 202 -2.27 9.32 9.81
C LEU A 202 -1.08 9.15 8.86
N LEU A 203 -0.26 8.13 9.07
CA LEU A 203 0.82 7.77 8.15
C LEU A 203 0.27 7.36 6.78
N ALA A 204 -0.79 6.54 6.75
CA ALA A 204 -1.42 6.09 5.51
C ALA A 204 -2.12 7.23 4.74
N THR A 205 -2.68 8.22 5.44
CA THR A 205 -3.38 9.36 4.84
C THR A 205 -2.49 10.57 4.60
N GLY A 206 -1.23 10.54 5.03
CA GLY A 206 -0.27 11.63 4.88
C GLY A 206 -0.57 12.87 5.73
N LEU A 207 -1.40 12.73 6.76
CA LEU A 207 -1.77 13.80 7.69
C LEU A 207 -0.70 14.05 8.78
N TRP A 208 0.33 13.20 8.86
CA TRP A 208 1.39 13.29 9.87
C TRP A 208 2.75 12.96 9.24
N SER A 209 3.77 13.77 9.53
CA SER A 209 5.10 13.76 8.91
C SER A 209 6.23 13.54 9.89
#